data_AF-A0A6J4N1F4-F1
#
_entry.id   AF-A0A6J4N1F4-F1
#
_cell.length_a   1.000
_cell.length_b   1.000
_cell.length_c   1.000
_cell.angle_alpha   90.00
_cell.angle_beta   90.00
_cell.angle_gamma   90.00
#
_symmetry.space_group_name_H-M   'P 1'
#
loop_
_entity.id
_entity.type
_entity.pdbx_description
1 polymer ?
#
loop_
_entity_poly.entity_id
_entity_poly.type
_entity_poly.pdbx_seq_one_letter_code
_entity_poly.pdbx_strand_id
1 'polypeptide(L)' 'GTLEPGRLADIVIIDRDIRRVAPEAIRDARVTATLVGGEIVFQANASR' A
#
# COMPACT_ATOMS: atom_id res chain seq x y z
N GLY A 1 6.78 9.35 3.74
CA GLY A 1 5.63 10.28 3.73
C GLY A 1 4.94 10.26 5.07
N THR A 2 4.01 11.18 5.30
CA THR A 2 3.05 11.11 6.42
C THR A 2 1.64 11.18 5.86
N LEU A 3 0.68 10.60 6.58
CA LEU A 3 -0.72 10.61 6.19
C LEU A 3 -1.45 11.66 7.02
N GLU A 4 -1.55 12.87 6.49
CA GLU A 4 -2.14 14.03 7.15
C GLU A 4 -3.02 14.81 6.17
N PRO A 5 -4.09 15.47 6.66
CA PRO A 5 -4.91 16.35 5.82
C PRO A 5 -4.09 17.46 5.15
N GLY A 6 -4.43 17.77 3.90
CA GLY A 6 -3.78 18.83 3.12
C GLY A 6 -2.48 18.41 2.42
N ARG A 7 -2.02 17.15 2.59
CA ARG A 7 -0.88 16.59 1.84
C ARG A 7 -1.35 15.83 0.59
N LEU A 8 -0.45 15.68 -0.39
CA LEU A 8 -0.69 14.82 -1.54
C LEU A 8 -0.83 13.36 -1.09
N ALA A 9 -1.78 12.66 -1.70
CA ALA A 9 -2.05 11.26 -1.41
C ALA A 9 -1.08 10.33 -2.15
N ASP A 10 0.19 10.38 -1.73
CA ASP A 10 1.26 9.48 -2.16
C ASP A 10 1.34 8.28 -1.21
N ILE A 11 0.60 7.21 -1.53
CA ILE A 11 0.42 6.05 -0.64
C ILE A 11 0.46 4.72 -1.38
N VAL A 12 0.72 3.65 -0.64
CA VAL A 12 0.70 2.27 -1.12
C VAL A 12 -0.19 1.44 -0.21
N ILE A 13 -1.04 0.60 -0.80
CA ILE A 13 -1.84 -0.39 -0.07
C ILE A 13 -1.11 -1.73 -0.14
N ILE A 14 -0.95 -2.37 1.03
CA ILE A 14 -0.28 -3.66 1.19
C ILE A 14 -1.32 -4.66 1.70
N ASP A 15 -1.23 -5.91 1.25
CA ASP A 15 -2.18 -7.00 1.58
C ASP A 15 -2.21 -7.44 3.05
N ARG A 16 -1.30 -6.92 3.89
CA ARG A 16 -1.18 -7.27 5.31
C ARG A 16 -0.59 -6.13 6.14
N ASP A 17 -0.85 -6.16 7.44
CA ASP A 17 -0.19 -5.28 8.40
C ASP A 17 1.19 -5.84 8.77
N ILE A 18 2.22 -5.31 8.12
CA ILE A 18 3.62 -5.70 8.34
C ILE A 18 4.11 -5.43 9.78
N ARG A 19 3.38 -4.64 10.58
CA ARG A 19 3.73 -4.38 11.99
C ARG A 19 3.30 -5.50 12.93
N ARG A 20 2.46 -6.42 12.45
CA ARG A 20 1.83 -7.47 13.27
C ARG A 20 2.19 -8.88 12.82
N VAL A 21 3.03 -9.02 11.79
CA VAL A 21 3.52 -10.32 11.30
C VAL A 21 4.94 -10.57 11.80
N ALA A 22 5.35 -11.84 11.78
CA ALA A 22 6.75 -12.19 12.01
C ALA A 22 7.66 -11.51 10.96
N PRO A 23 8.88 -11.07 11.33
CA PRO A 23 9.77 -10.37 10.41
C PRO A 23 10.02 -11.12 9.08
N GLU A 24 10.09 -12.45 9.13
CA GLU A 24 10.34 -13.30 7.98
C GLU A 24 9.18 -13.26 6.97
N ALA A 25 7.96 -13.01 7.43
CA ALA A 25 6.75 -12.94 6.60
C ALA A 25 6.57 -11.58 5.92
N ILE A 26 7.37 -10.56 6.29
CA ILE A 26 7.34 -9.24 5.64
C ILE A 26 7.69 -9.35 4.15
N ARG A 27 8.62 -10.26 3.80
CA ARG A 27 9.06 -10.49 2.40
C ARG A 27 7.93 -10.97 1.48
N ASP A 28 6.88 -11.56 2.06
CA ASP A 28 5.74 -12.11 1.31
C ASP A 28 4.62 -11.07 1.13
N ALA A 29 4.75 -9.87 1.72
CA ALA A 29 3.80 -8.80 1.59
C ALA A 29 3.70 -8.33 0.14
N ARG A 30 2.47 -8.09 -0.33
CA ARG A 30 2.20 -7.68 -1.71
C ARG A 30 1.55 -6.32 -1.74
N VAL A 31 2.03 -5.46 -2.63
CA VAL A 31 1.36 -4.21 -2.97
C VAL A 31 0.11 -4.52 -3.78
N THR A 32 -1.04 -4.05 -3.32
CA THR A 32 -2.34 -4.23 -4.00
C THR A 32 -2.75 -3.00 -4.79
N ALA A 33 -2.31 -1.81 -4.37
CA ALA A 33 -2.49 -0.56 -5.12
C ALA A 33 -1.42 0.47 -4.78
N THR A 34 -1.12 1.35 -5.75
CA THR A 34 -0.25 2.52 -5.56
C THR A 34 -0.99 3.76 -6.03
N LEU A 35 -1.00 4.78 -5.19
CA LEU A 35 -1.56 6.09 -5.48
C LEU A 35 -0.45 7.14 -5.45
N VAL A 36 -0.43 8.01 -6.46
CA VAL A 36 0.49 9.15 -6.54
C VAL A 36 -0.34 10.40 -6.78
N GLY A 37 -0.23 11.39 -5.90
CA GLY A 37 -1.04 12.59 -5.94
C GLY A 37 -2.56 12.34 -5.83
N GLY A 38 -2.98 11.18 -5.33
CA GLY A 38 -4.38 10.75 -5.28
C GLY A 38 -4.87 9.95 -6.49
N GLU A 39 -4.06 9.81 -7.54
CA GLU A 39 -4.39 9.00 -8.71
C GLU A 39 -3.87 7.58 -8.56
N ILE A 40 -4.70 6.59 -8.88
CA ILE A 40 -4.29 5.17 -8.87
C ILE A 40 -3.41 4.93 -10.10
N VAL A 41 -2.12 4.74 -9.87
CA VAL A 41 -1.13 4.46 -10.94
C VAL A 41 -0.81 2.97 -11.07
N PHE A 42 -1.15 2.18 -10.05
CA PHE A 42 -1.03 0.73 -10.07
C PHE A 42 -2.16 0.12 -9.26
N GLN A 43 -2.72 -0.97 -9.79
CA GLN A 43 -3.65 -1.83 -9.08
C GLN A 43 -3.35 -3.27 -9.47
N ALA A 44 -3.05 -4.12 -8.49
CA ALA A 44 -2.90 -5.54 -8.72
C ALA A 44 -4.25 -6.09 -9.19
N ASN A 45 -4.23 -6.99 -10.20
CA ASN A 45 -5.44 -7.60 -10.74
C ASN A 45 -6.30 -8.13 -9.59
N ALA A 46 -7.42 -7.43 -9.33
CA ALA A 46 -8.45 -7.95 -8.47
C ALA A 46 -9.07 -9.10 -9.25
N SER A 47 -8.83 -10.34 -8.82
CA SER A 47 -9.79 -11.40 -9.10
C SER A 47 -11.15 -10.84 -8.64
N ARG A 48 -12.01 -10.54 -9.61
CA ARG A 48 -13.42 -10.26 -9.36
C ARG A 48 -14.09 -11.47 -8.76
#